data_AF-Q121B6-F1
#
_entry.id   AF-Q121B6-F1
#
_cell.length_a   1.000
_cell.length_b   1.000
_cell.length_c   1.000
_cell.angle_alpha   90.00
_cell.angle_beta   90.00
_cell.angle_gamma   90.00
#
_symmetry.space_group_name_H-M   'P 1'
#
loop_
_entity.id
_entity.type
_entity.pdbx_description
1 polymer ?
#
loop_
_entity_poly.entity_id
_entity_poly.type
_entity_poly.pdbx_seq_one_letter_code
_entity_poly.pdbx_strand_id
1 'polypeptide(L)'
;MKTSTAPLQKPIADVFPFALHETSDVLGKPMAGFVHQGVVIHDPTVTECGRFAATPDLYGMTDAQVLALERLNSTLDEATEAAINAGANVIQKDLGITTGDTAGTYFTGESQENIARVFLRYALTEIALLQAA
;
A
#
# COMPACT_ATOMS: atom_id res chain seq x y z
N MET A 1 -24.27 -6.30 8.30
CA MET A 1 -23.25 -5.69 9.16
C MET A 1 -22.41 -6.83 9.75
N LYS A 2 -21.28 -7.15 9.11
CA LYS A 2 -20.34 -8.18 9.61
C LYS A 2 -19.18 -7.44 10.25
N THR A 3 -19.25 -7.26 11.57
CA THR A 3 -18.09 -6.90 12.37
C THR A 3 -17.19 -8.15 12.43
N SER A 4 -16.31 -8.30 11.44
CA SER A 4 -15.24 -9.28 11.52
C SER A 4 -14.15 -8.69 12.40
N THR A 5 -14.21 -8.99 13.69
CA THR A 5 -13.10 -8.79 14.61
C THR A 5 -12.05 -9.83 14.25
N ALA A 6 -11.29 -9.56 13.18
CA ALA A 6 -10.16 -10.40 12.83
C ALA A 6 -9.19 -10.43 14.03
N PRO A 7 -8.62 -11.60 14.38
CA PRO A 7 -7.60 -11.68 15.42
C PRO A 7 -6.48 -10.68 15.11
N LEU A 8 -5.78 -10.18 16.13
CA LEU A 8 -4.56 -9.36 15.98
C LEU A 8 -3.66 -9.99 14.92
N GLN A 9 -3.72 -9.44 13.70
CA GLN A 9 -3.04 -10.01 12.55
C GLN A 9 -1.55 -9.75 12.73
N LYS A 10 -0.75 -10.81 12.61
CA LYS A 10 0.71 -10.71 12.74
C LYS A 10 1.26 -9.58 11.84
N PRO A 11 2.26 -8.82 12.31
CA PRO A 11 3.00 -7.86 11.51
C PRO A 11 3.44 -8.46 10.18
N ILE A 12 3.43 -7.68 9.09
CA ILE A 12 3.87 -8.17 7.78
C ILE A 12 5.33 -8.64 7.82
N ALA A 13 6.18 -7.98 8.61
CA ALA A 13 7.56 -8.37 8.83
C ALA A 13 7.71 -9.82 9.36
N ASP A 14 6.75 -10.28 10.17
CA ASP A 14 6.78 -11.60 10.80
C ASP A 14 6.27 -12.73 9.90
N VAL A 15 5.41 -12.41 8.92
CA VAL A 15 4.72 -13.41 8.09
C VAL A 15 5.21 -13.46 6.65
N PHE A 16 5.75 -12.35 6.15
CA PHE A 16 6.09 -12.21 4.74
C PHE A 16 7.52 -12.71 4.47
N PRO A 17 7.70 -13.78 3.68
CA PRO A 17 8.98 -14.49 3.58
C PRO A 17 9.92 -13.89 2.53
N PHE A 18 9.44 -12.93 1.75
CA PHE A 18 10.16 -12.32 0.63
C PHE A 18 10.53 -10.87 0.94
N ALA A 19 11.58 -10.39 0.30
CA ALA A 19 11.84 -8.96 0.26
C ALA A 19 10.69 -8.25 -0.47
N LEU A 20 10.17 -7.18 0.15
CA LEU A 20 9.16 -6.33 -0.48
C LEU A 20 9.84 -5.25 -1.32
N HIS A 21 9.19 -4.90 -2.42
CA HIS A 21 9.70 -3.96 -3.43
C HIS A 21 8.63 -2.95 -3.82
N GLU A 22 9.08 -1.77 -4.28
CA GLU A 22 8.22 -0.77 -4.92
C GLU A 22 7.74 -1.29 -6.28
N THR A 23 6.44 -1.18 -6.53
CA THR A 23 5.80 -1.50 -7.81
C THR A 23 4.56 -0.63 -8.00
N SER A 24 3.78 -0.89 -9.04
CA SER A 24 2.54 -0.18 -9.33
C SER A 24 1.46 -1.13 -9.85
N ASP A 25 0.20 -0.81 -9.62
CA ASP A 25 -0.93 -1.48 -10.28
C ASP A 25 -1.05 -1.09 -11.76
N VAL A 26 -2.08 -1.62 -12.41
CA VAL A 26 -2.41 -1.33 -13.82
C VAL A 26 -2.77 0.14 -14.10
N LEU A 27 -3.09 0.93 -13.08
CA LEU A 27 -3.40 2.35 -13.16
C LEU A 27 -2.19 3.23 -12.81
N GLY A 28 -1.04 2.63 -12.47
CA GLY A 28 0.18 3.35 -12.08
C GLY A 28 0.27 3.65 -10.58
N LYS A 29 -0.74 3.29 -9.79
CA LYS A 29 -0.78 3.54 -8.36
C LYS A 29 0.35 2.81 -7.65
N PRO A 30 1.21 3.50 -6.87
CA PRO A 30 2.30 2.86 -6.13
C PRO A 30 1.80 1.82 -5.13
N MET A 31 2.44 0.66 -5.11
CA MET A 31 2.10 -0.47 -4.23
C MET A 31 3.37 -1.21 -3.79
N ALA A 32 3.26 -1.91 -2.66
CA ALA A 32 4.21 -2.94 -2.27
C ALA A 32 3.93 -4.23 -3.04
N GLY A 33 4.98 -4.90 -3.50
CA GLY A 33 4.94 -6.23 -4.09
C GLY A 33 6.19 -7.02 -3.75
N PHE A 34 6.33 -8.21 -4.33
CA PHE A 34 7.45 -9.11 -4.10
C PHE A 34 7.87 -9.80 -5.41
N VAL A 35 9.10 -10.32 -5.47
CA VAL A 35 9.59 -11.01 -6.66
C VAL A 35 9.28 -12.51 -6.57
N HIS A 36 8.55 -13.04 -7.54
CA HIS A 36 8.36 -14.46 -7.77
C HIS A 36 8.94 -14.82 -9.15
N GLN A 37 9.95 -15.70 -9.19
CA GLN A 37 10.60 -16.14 -10.44
C GLN A 37 11.05 -15.00 -11.38
N GLY A 38 11.51 -13.88 -10.81
CA GLY A 38 11.97 -12.71 -11.57
C GLY A 38 10.85 -11.76 -12.02
N VAL A 39 9.59 -12.03 -11.67
CA VAL A 39 8.45 -11.16 -11.93
C VAL A 39 7.97 -10.54 -10.61
N VAL A 40 7.60 -9.26 -10.65
CA VAL A 40 7.05 -8.57 -9.47
C VAL A 40 5.55 -8.84 -9.39
N ILE A 41 5.13 -9.41 -8.26
CA ILE A 41 3.74 -9.70 -7.92
C ILE A 41 3.29 -8.71 -6.85
N HIS A 42 2.27 -7.91 -7.14
CA HIS A 42 1.59 -7.03 -6.18
C HIS A 42 0.22 -7.55 -5.76
N ASP A 43 -0.40 -8.39 -6.59
CA ASP A 43 -1.66 -9.06 -6.31
C ASP A 43 -1.48 -10.57 -6.56
N PRO A 44 -1.38 -11.38 -5.50
CA PRO A 44 -1.19 -12.83 -5.60
C PRO A 44 -2.49 -13.58 -5.93
N THR A 45 -3.61 -12.87 -6.12
CA THR A 45 -4.91 -13.45 -6.52
C THR A 45 -5.13 -13.41 -8.03
N VAL A 46 -4.18 -12.85 -8.77
CA VAL A 46 -4.17 -12.82 -10.24
C VAL A 46 -2.83 -13.30 -10.78
N THR A 47 -2.84 -13.84 -12.00
CA THR A 47 -1.63 -14.26 -12.73
C THR A 47 -0.64 -13.10 -12.90
N GLU A 48 0.61 -13.41 -13.23
CA GLU A 48 1.70 -12.44 -13.44
C GLU A 48 1.38 -11.40 -14.52
N CYS A 49 0.51 -11.76 -15.47
CA CYS A 49 0.03 -10.86 -16.52
C CYS A 49 -1.18 -10.01 -16.11
N GLY A 50 -1.69 -10.17 -14.88
CA GLY A 50 -2.82 -9.43 -14.29
C GLY A 50 -4.18 -9.77 -14.90
N ARG A 51 -4.30 -10.84 -15.72
CA ARG A 51 -5.50 -11.10 -16.54
C ARG A 51 -6.39 -12.22 -16.04
N PHE A 52 -5.84 -13.19 -15.34
CA PHE A 52 -6.58 -14.38 -14.91
C PHE A 52 -6.51 -14.53 -13.41
N ALA A 53 -7.58 -15.02 -12.79
CA ALA A 53 -7.57 -15.37 -11.38
C ALA A 53 -6.52 -16.46 -11.12
N ALA A 54 -5.75 -16.29 -10.05
CA ALA A 54 -4.77 -17.23 -9.55
C ALA A 54 -5.06 -17.53 -8.09
N THR A 55 -4.73 -18.74 -7.65
CA THR A 55 -4.70 -19.07 -6.23
C THR A 55 -3.35 -18.61 -5.67
N PRO A 56 -3.30 -17.99 -4.48
CA PRO A 56 -2.04 -17.55 -3.86
C PRO A 56 -0.95 -18.62 -3.74
N ASP A 57 -1.35 -19.89 -3.61
CA ASP A 57 -0.46 -21.05 -3.61
C ASP A 57 0.44 -21.12 -4.87
N LEU A 58 -0.01 -20.57 -6.01
CA LEU A 58 0.79 -20.47 -7.24
C LEU A 58 2.11 -19.72 -6.99
N TYR A 59 2.07 -18.73 -6.10
CA TYR A 59 3.22 -17.91 -5.71
C TYR A 59 3.91 -18.39 -4.45
N GLY A 60 3.48 -19.54 -3.90
CA GLY A 60 3.94 -20.06 -2.61
C GLY A 60 3.45 -19.21 -1.42
N MET A 61 2.30 -18.55 -1.55
CA MET A 61 1.74 -17.69 -0.51
C MET A 61 0.57 -18.34 0.21
N THR A 62 0.55 -18.15 1.53
CA THR A 62 -0.60 -18.46 2.38
C THR A 62 -1.60 -17.30 2.43
N ASP A 63 -2.86 -17.57 2.76
CA ASP A 63 -3.89 -16.54 2.96
C ASP A 63 -3.46 -15.43 3.94
N ALA A 64 -2.70 -15.80 4.99
CA ALA A 64 -2.19 -14.84 5.97
C ALA A 64 -1.18 -13.85 5.36
N GLN A 65 -0.37 -14.31 4.40
CA GLN A 65 0.61 -13.48 3.70
C GLN A 65 -0.07 -12.56 2.68
N VAL A 66 -1.07 -13.08 1.96
CA VAL A 66 -1.90 -12.27 1.05
C VAL A 66 -2.56 -11.14 1.82
N LEU A 67 -3.25 -11.48 2.91
CA LEU A 67 -3.94 -10.51 3.74
C LEU A 67 -2.98 -9.48 4.35
N ALA A 68 -1.76 -9.89 4.70
CA ALA A 68 -0.75 -8.95 5.19
C ALA A 68 -0.30 -7.95 4.10
N LEU A 69 -0.09 -8.41 2.86
CA LEU A 69 0.25 -7.56 1.73
C LEU A 69 -0.88 -6.58 1.37
N GLU A 70 -2.12 -7.08 1.30
CA GLU A 70 -3.32 -6.25 1.08
C GLU A 70 -3.46 -5.16 2.14
N ARG A 71 -3.29 -5.53 3.42
CA ARG A 71 -3.32 -4.57 4.53
C ARG A 71 -2.23 -3.53 4.45
N LEU A 72 -1.02 -3.91 4.09
CA LEU A 72 0.07 -2.94 3.92
C LEU A 72 -0.31 -1.92 2.85
N ASN A 73 -0.79 -2.38 1.68
CA ASN A 73 -1.21 -1.49 0.60
C ASN A 73 -2.39 -0.58 1.02
N SER A 74 -3.39 -1.10 1.73
CA SER A 74 -4.47 -0.28 2.30
C SER A 74 -3.96 0.75 3.31
N THR A 75 -2.98 0.37 4.14
CA THR A 75 -2.38 1.28 5.12
C THR A 75 -1.60 2.41 4.44
N LEU A 76 -0.96 2.13 3.31
CA LEU A 76 -0.25 3.14 2.50
C LEU A 76 -1.23 4.15 1.88
N ASP A 77 -2.40 3.70 1.43
CA ASP A 77 -3.46 4.58 0.95
C ASP A 77 -3.95 5.52 2.07
N GLU A 78 -4.30 4.94 3.22
CA GLU A 78 -4.76 5.69 4.39
C GLU A 78 -3.71 6.70 4.87
N ALA A 79 -2.44 6.31 4.92
CA ALA A 79 -1.34 7.18 5.30
C ALA A 79 -1.17 8.36 4.32
N THR A 80 -1.30 8.09 3.01
CA THR A 80 -1.22 9.10 1.96
C THR A 80 -2.35 10.11 2.09
N GLU A 81 -3.59 9.65 2.23
CA GLU A 81 -4.76 10.51 2.44
C GLU A 81 -4.64 11.33 3.73
N ALA A 82 -4.21 10.69 4.83
CA ALA A 82 -4.01 11.38 6.10
C ALA A 82 -2.97 12.50 5.99
N ALA A 83 -1.85 12.26 5.29
CA ALA A 83 -0.81 13.26 5.09
C ALA A 83 -1.29 14.44 4.23
N ILE A 84 -1.98 14.16 3.12
CA ILE A 84 -2.58 15.18 2.26
C ILE A 84 -3.57 16.04 3.06
N ASN A 85 -4.48 15.39 3.79
CA ASN A 85 -5.50 16.08 4.58
C ASN A 85 -4.88 16.94 5.70
N ALA A 86 -3.87 16.41 6.40
CA ALA A 86 -3.17 17.15 7.43
C ALA A 86 -2.45 18.39 6.86
N GLY A 87 -1.71 18.22 5.76
CA GLY A 87 -0.99 19.32 5.10
C GLY A 87 -1.92 20.38 4.52
N ALA A 88 -2.97 19.96 3.80
CA ALA A 88 -3.96 20.87 3.21
C ALA A 88 -4.68 21.69 4.28
N ASN A 89 -5.09 21.07 5.39
CA ASN A 89 -5.80 21.74 6.48
C ASN A 89 -4.96 22.84 7.13
N VAL A 90 -3.64 22.64 7.30
CA VAL A 90 -2.75 23.67 7.86
C VAL A 90 -2.72 24.90 6.96
N ILE A 91 -2.55 24.71 5.64
CA ILE A 91 -2.52 25.80 4.66
C ILE A 91 -3.87 26.49 4.56
N GLN A 92 -4.97 25.73 4.51
CA GLN A 92 -6.33 26.27 4.42
C GLN A 92 -6.67 27.15 5.62
N LYS A 93 -6.28 26.75 6.84
CA LYS A 93 -6.48 27.55 8.05
C LYS A 93 -5.73 28.88 7.99
N ASP A 94 -4.49 28.87 7.51
CA ASP A 94 -3.68 30.09 7.36
C ASP A 94 -4.29 31.05 6.32
N LEU A 95 -4.78 30.49 5.21
CA LEU A 95 -5.40 31.25 4.12
C LEU A 95 -6.87 31.63 4.38
N GLY A 96 -7.46 31.21 5.50
CA GLY A 96 -8.89 31.43 5.80
C GLY A 96 -9.84 30.68 4.86
N ILE A 97 -9.38 29.61 4.22
CA ILE A 97 -10.18 28.76 3.33
C ILE A 97 -10.96 27.75 4.16
N THR A 98 -12.28 27.66 3.94
CA THR A 98 -13.17 26.77 4.70
C THR A 98 -13.66 25.56 3.89
N THR A 99 -13.24 25.40 2.63
CA THR A 99 -13.64 24.29 1.74
C THR A 99 -12.43 23.50 1.24
N GLY A 100 -12.65 22.23 0.91
CA GLY A 100 -11.59 21.28 0.50
C GLY A 100 -11.43 21.09 -1.01
N ASP A 101 -12.23 21.75 -1.84
CA ASP A 101 -12.41 21.40 -3.25
C ASP A 101 -11.12 21.52 -4.08
N THR A 102 -10.33 22.57 -3.81
CA THR A 102 -9.06 22.80 -4.49
C THR A 102 -7.99 21.79 -4.07
N ALA A 103 -8.00 21.34 -2.81
CA ALA A 103 -7.06 20.33 -2.34
C ALA A 103 -7.30 18.99 -3.04
N GLY A 104 -8.57 18.57 -3.17
CA GLY A 104 -8.93 17.36 -3.92
C GLY A 104 -8.43 17.42 -5.37
N THR A 105 -8.61 18.57 -6.04
CA THR A 105 -8.16 18.75 -7.43
C THR A 105 -6.64 18.75 -7.57
N TYR A 106 -5.93 19.41 -6.64
CA TYR A 106 -4.47 19.57 -6.72
C TYR A 106 -3.72 18.28 -6.39
N PHE A 107 -4.21 17.52 -5.41
CA PHE A 107 -3.54 16.31 -4.96
C PHE A 107 -3.92 15.07 -5.77
N THR A 108 -5.02 15.06 -6.54
CA THR A 108 -5.36 13.90 -7.38
C THR A 108 -4.31 13.64 -8.47
N GLY A 109 -3.97 12.37 -8.70
CA GLY A 109 -3.03 11.93 -9.74
C GLY A 109 -1.58 11.95 -9.27
N GLU A 110 -0.67 12.50 -10.09
CA GLU A 110 0.78 12.47 -9.86
C GLU A 110 1.20 13.00 -8.48
N SER A 111 0.53 14.04 -7.97
CA SER A 111 0.80 14.59 -6.64
C SER A 111 0.56 13.56 -5.52
N GLN A 112 -0.59 12.88 -5.54
CA GLN A 112 -0.92 11.83 -4.58
C GLN A 112 0.00 10.61 -4.76
N GLU A 113 0.31 10.23 -6.01
CA GLU A 113 1.24 9.13 -6.29
C GLU A 113 2.64 9.42 -5.72
N ASN A 114 3.14 10.64 -5.85
CA ASN A 114 4.44 11.02 -5.30
C ASN A 114 4.46 10.96 -3.77
N ILE A 115 3.39 11.38 -3.11
CA ILE A 115 3.25 11.25 -1.64
C ILE A 115 3.17 9.76 -1.25
N ALA A 116 2.40 8.96 -1.97
CA ALA A 116 2.29 7.52 -1.75
C ALA A 116 3.64 6.81 -1.89
N ARG A 117 4.47 7.17 -2.89
CA ARG A 117 5.83 6.62 -3.05
C ARG A 117 6.73 6.91 -1.85
N VAL A 118 6.60 8.09 -1.23
CA VAL A 118 7.39 8.42 -0.03
C VAL A 118 7.00 7.51 1.13
N PHE A 119 5.70 7.32 1.39
CA PHE A 119 5.24 6.40 2.45
C PHE A 119 5.57 4.94 2.15
N LEU A 120 5.47 4.51 0.89
CA LEU A 120 5.86 3.18 0.47
C LEU A 120 7.33 2.93 0.77
N ARG A 121 8.24 3.82 0.36
CA ARG A 121 9.68 3.69 0.63
C ARG A 121 10.00 3.67 2.12
N TYR A 122 9.32 4.51 2.90
CA TYR A 122 9.44 4.49 4.36
C TYR A 122 9.01 3.13 4.93
N ALA A 123 7.83 2.64 4.57
CA ALA A 123 7.32 1.36 5.06
C ALA A 123 8.22 0.18 4.66
N LEU A 124 8.70 0.13 3.42
CA LEU A 124 9.63 -0.90 2.96
C LEU A 124 10.95 -0.87 3.75
N THR A 125 11.45 0.33 4.07
CA THR A 125 12.67 0.50 4.88
C THR A 125 12.47 -0.02 6.30
N GLU A 126 11.37 0.36 6.96
CA GLU A 126 11.04 -0.10 8.32
C GLU A 126 10.86 -1.63 8.36
N ILE A 127 10.16 -2.22 7.39
CA ILE A 127 9.97 -3.66 7.30
C ILE A 127 11.31 -4.38 7.13
N ALA A 128 12.19 -3.89 6.25
CA ALA A 128 13.51 -4.47 6.04
C ALA A 128 14.37 -4.42 7.31
N LEU A 129 14.29 -3.32 8.07
CA LEU A 129 14.98 -3.20 9.37
C LEU A 129 14.44 -4.19 10.41
N LEU A 130 13.11 -4.38 10.46
CA LEU A 130 12.48 -5.35 11.36
C LEU A 130 12.82 -6.80 11.02
N GLN A 131 12.97 -7.13 9.73
CA GLN A 131 13.35 -8.48 9.28
C GLN A 131 14.83 -8.81 9.47
N ALA A 132 15.68 -7.79 9.61
CA ALA A 132 17.12 -7.94 9.84
C ALA A 132 17.50 -8.05 11.33
N ALA A 133 16.55 -7.78 12.24
CA ALA A 133 16.74 -7.80 13.70
C ALA A 133 16.50 -9.21 14.30
#